data_AF-A0A2D8HZ83-F1
#
_entry.id   AF-A0A2D8HZ83-F1
#
_cell.length_a   1.000
_cell.length_b   1.000
_cell.length_c   1.000
_cell.angle_alpha   90.00
_cell.angle_beta   90.00
_cell.angle_gamma   90.00
#
_symmetry.space_group_name_H-M   'P 1'
#
loop_
_entity.id
_entity.type
_entity.pdbx_description
1 polymer ?
#
loop_
_entity_poly.entity_id
_entity_poly.type
_entity_poly.pdbx_seq_one_letter_code
_entity_poly.pdbx_strand_id
1 'polypeptide(L)'
;MKEVYKSTVFILPIITKNLPKSFFILTAFNPMDELLERRKNVKNNFLLQSELNQFTNHIIPVIGCSPDFQHKEESFIVKISKEQTLKIAKRFRQRAVFFIYDNNLKILECSTQSNFPLGKFSDRVITKPVA
;
A
#
# COMPACT_ATOMS: atom_id res chain seq x y z
N MET A 1 -7.07 -2.42 -15.03
CA MET A 1 -5.97 -2.24 -14.06
C MET A 1 -4.86 -1.45 -14.76
N LYS A 2 -4.29 -0.41 -14.16
CA LYS A 2 -3.20 0.35 -14.78
C LYS A 2 -1.89 -0.44 -14.68
N GLU A 3 -1.12 -0.53 -15.76
CA GLU A 3 0.08 -1.38 -15.83
C GLU A 3 1.16 -0.98 -14.81
N VAL A 4 1.27 0.30 -14.48
CA VAL A 4 2.27 0.82 -13.52
C VAL A 4 2.17 0.20 -12.13
N TYR A 5 0.97 -0.26 -11.72
CA TYR A 5 0.79 -0.95 -10.44
C TYR A 5 1.45 -2.34 -10.43
N LYS A 6 1.58 -3.00 -11.58
CA LYS A 6 2.14 -4.35 -11.68
C LYS A 6 3.66 -4.36 -11.51
N SER A 7 4.32 -3.22 -11.72
CA SER A 7 5.76 -3.04 -11.52
C SER A 7 6.12 -2.51 -10.14
N THR A 8 5.15 -2.23 -9.26
CA THR A 8 5.44 -1.65 -7.94
C THR A 8 6.36 -2.55 -7.12
N VAL A 9 7.37 -1.92 -6.51
CA VAL A 9 8.26 -2.46 -5.48
C VAL A 9 8.05 -1.71 -4.17
N PHE A 10 8.41 -2.33 -3.06
CA PHE A 10 8.13 -1.84 -1.71
C PHE A 10 9.43 -1.62 -0.95
N ILE A 11 9.68 -0.39 -0.51
CA ILE A 11 10.79 -0.08 0.38
C ILE A 11 10.26 -0.10 1.81
N LEU A 12 10.80 -1.02 2.62
CA LEU A 12 10.51 -1.10 4.05
C LEU A 12 11.55 -0.26 4.81
N PRO A 13 11.17 0.88 5.41
CA PRO A 13 12.12 1.75 6.13
C PRO A 13 12.66 1.11 7.41
N ILE A 14 11.91 0.16 7.96
CA ILE A 14 12.28 -0.60 9.17
C ILE A 14 12.29 -2.08 8.78
N ILE A 15 13.37 -2.78 9.10
CA ILE A 15 13.44 -4.24 8.96
C ILE A 15 12.45 -4.84 9.96
N THR A 16 11.23 -5.10 9.51
CA THR A 16 10.20 -5.75 10.29
C THR A 16 10.37 -7.26 10.13
N LYS A 17 11.10 -7.89 11.06
CA LYS A 17 11.34 -9.35 11.04
C LYS A 17 10.04 -10.17 11.08
N ASN A 18 8.92 -9.58 11.50
CA ASN A 18 7.64 -10.26 11.69
C ASN A 18 6.47 -9.50 11.05
N LEU A 19 6.46 -9.39 9.72
CA LEU A 19 5.21 -9.03 9.03
C LEU A 19 4.16 -10.14 9.25
N PRO A 20 2.89 -9.78 9.43
CA PRO A 20 1.83 -10.79 9.56
C PRO A 20 1.72 -11.62 8.28
N LYS A 21 1.21 -12.85 8.38
CA LYS A 21 0.98 -13.71 7.20
C LYS A 21 -0.02 -13.10 6.20
N SER A 22 -0.92 -12.25 6.66
CA SER A 22 -1.98 -11.62 5.86
C SER A 22 -2.08 -10.14 6.19
N PHE A 23 -1.96 -9.28 5.18
CA PHE A 23 -2.05 -7.82 5.34
C PHE A 23 -2.38 -7.11 4.03
N PHE A 24 -2.72 -5.84 4.16
CA PHE A 24 -2.95 -4.92 3.04
C PHE A 24 -1.92 -3.79 3.05
N ILE A 25 -1.62 -3.26 1.87
CA ILE A 25 -0.88 -2.00 1.71
C ILE A 25 -1.83 -0.97 1.10
N LEU A 26 -2.01 0.14 1.80
CA LEU A 26 -2.83 1.27 1.36
C LEU A 26 -1.97 2.52 1.25
N THR A 27 -2.27 3.37 0.27
CA THR A 27 -1.78 4.75 0.19
C THR A 27 -2.96 5.70 0.09
N ALA A 28 -2.72 6.99 0.34
CA ALA A 28 -3.64 8.07 0.00
C ALA A 28 -3.05 9.04 -1.03
N PHE A 29 -1.92 8.67 -1.63
CA PHE A 29 -1.29 9.43 -2.70
C PHE A 29 -2.07 9.25 -4.00
N ASN A 30 -2.04 10.30 -4.81
CA ASN A 30 -2.56 10.35 -6.18
C ASN A 30 -3.91 9.63 -6.35
N PRO A 31 -4.95 10.02 -5.57
CA PRO A 31 -6.26 9.38 -5.59
C PRO A 31 -6.82 9.34 -7.02
N MET A 32 -7.37 8.19 -7.41
CA MET A 32 -7.86 7.91 -8.77
C MET A 32 -6.83 8.15 -9.90
N ASP A 33 -5.53 8.02 -9.60
CA ASP A 33 -4.41 8.33 -10.50
C ASP A 33 -4.23 9.82 -10.82
N GLU A 34 -4.87 10.72 -10.09
CA GLU A 34 -4.71 12.17 -10.24
C GLU A 34 -3.39 12.60 -9.59
N LEU A 35 -2.47 13.16 -10.37
CA LEU A 35 -1.21 13.67 -9.83
C LEU A 35 -1.49 14.91 -8.95
N LEU A 36 -1.25 14.76 -7.65
CA LEU A 36 -1.39 15.87 -6.70
C LEU A 36 -0.03 16.44 -6.28
N GLU A 37 -0.05 17.70 -5.86
CA GLU A 37 1.08 18.30 -5.17
C GLU A 37 1.45 17.50 -3.91
N ARG A 38 2.76 17.42 -3.62
CA ARG A 38 3.30 16.67 -2.49
C ARG A 38 2.61 17.01 -1.16
N ARG A 39 2.33 18.30 -0.88
CA ARG A 39 1.69 18.72 0.37
C ARG A 39 0.28 18.14 0.53
N LYS A 40 -0.50 18.03 -0.56
CA LYS A 40 -1.85 17.43 -0.54
C LYS A 40 -1.75 15.92 -0.29
N ASN A 41 -0.82 15.25 -0.96
CA ASN A 41 -0.56 13.82 -0.76
C ASN A 41 -0.16 13.50 0.69
N VAL A 42 0.78 14.27 1.26
CA VAL A 42 1.20 14.12 2.67
C VAL A 42 0.03 14.34 3.64
N LYS A 43 -0.78 15.39 3.42
CA LYS A 43 -1.99 15.63 4.23
C LYS A 43 -2.97 14.45 4.16
N ASN A 44 -3.23 13.93 2.97
CA ASN A 44 -4.13 12.79 2.79
C ASN A 44 -3.58 11.53 3.47
N ASN A 45 -2.27 11.31 3.42
CA ASN A 45 -1.62 10.17 4.04
C ASN A 45 -1.67 10.25 5.58
N PHE A 46 -1.55 11.44 6.16
CA PHE A 46 -1.77 11.66 7.59
C PHE A 46 -3.22 11.33 8.01
N LEU A 47 -4.21 11.75 7.20
CA LEU A 47 -5.61 11.42 7.43
C LEU A 47 -5.88 9.92 7.30
N LEU A 48 -5.24 9.25 6.34
CA LEU A 48 -5.31 7.79 6.19
C LEU A 48 -4.77 7.07 7.42
N GLN A 49 -3.63 7.51 7.94
CA GLN A 49 -3.07 6.93 9.16
C GLN A 49 -4.02 7.11 10.35
N SER A 50 -4.61 8.31 10.50
CA SER A 50 -5.58 8.61 11.55
C SER A 50 -6.82 7.72 11.48
N GLU A 51 -7.31 7.45 10.27
CA GLU A 51 -8.42 6.52 10.05
C GLU A 51 -8.02 5.07 10.38
N LEU A 52 -6.86 4.61 9.92
CA LEU A 52 -6.38 3.25 10.18
C LEU A 52 -6.18 2.97 11.67
N ASN A 53 -5.76 3.98 12.45
CA ASN A 53 -5.59 3.90 13.90
C ASN A 53 -6.92 3.57 14.64
N GLN A 54 -8.07 3.79 14.02
CA GLN A 54 -9.37 3.41 14.61
C GLN A 54 -9.62 1.90 14.56
N PHE A 55 -8.91 1.17 13.71
CA PHE A 55 -9.13 -0.26 13.46
C PHE A 55 -7.97 -1.14 13.94
N THR A 56 -6.76 -0.59 14.04
CA THR A 56 -5.59 -1.34 14.46
C THR A 56 -4.49 -0.42 14.99
N ASN A 57 -3.75 -0.91 15.98
CA ASN A 57 -2.52 -0.25 16.47
C ASN A 57 -1.28 -0.72 15.70
N HIS A 58 -1.44 -1.66 14.75
CA HIS A 58 -0.33 -2.24 13.99
C HIS A 58 -0.31 -1.67 12.57
N ILE A 59 0.25 -0.46 12.45
CA ILE A 59 0.44 0.27 11.20
C ILE A 59 1.94 0.41 10.96
N ILE A 60 2.43 -0.16 9.86
CA ILE A 60 3.85 -0.10 9.50
C ILE A 60 4.00 0.79 8.26
N PRO A 61 4.79 1.88 8.32
CA PRO A 61 5.09 2.69 7.14
C PRO A 61 5.84 1.87 6.08
N VAL A 62 5.44 2.03 4.82
CA VAL A 62 6.10 1.44 3.65
C VAL A 62 6.05 2.43 2.51
N ILE A 63 7.00 2.38 1.59
CA ILE A 63 6.97 3.21 0.38
C ILE A 63 6.67 2.30 -0.81
N GLY A 64 5.54 2.54 -1.48
CA GLY A 64 5.27 2.00 -2.81
C GLY A 64 6.08 2.79 -3.83
N CYS A 65 6.80 2.10 -4.71
CA CYS A 65 7.79 2.74 -5.57
C CYS A 65 7.81 2.12 -6.96
N SER A 66 8.13 2.90 -8.00
CA SER A 66 8.50 2.37 -9.30
C SER A 66 9.92 1.75 -9.23
N PRO A 67 10.24 0.74 -10.06
CA PRO A 67 11.56 0.09 -10.03
C PRO A 67 12.75 1.02 -10.28
N ASP A 68 12.53 2.11 -11.03
CA ASP A 68 13.51 3.16 -11.31
C ASP A 68 13.63 4.23 -10.19
N PHE A 69 12.86 4.08 -9.12
CA PHE A 69 12.77 4.98 -7.97
C PHE A 69 12.30 6.41 -8.25
N GLN A 70 11.78 6.71 -9.44
CA GLN A 70 11.30 8.05 -9.79
C GLN A 70 9.95 8.38 -9.13
N HIS A 71 9.07 7.39 -9.01
CA HIS A 71 7.78 7.51 -8.33
C HIS A 71 7.84 6.85 -6.95
N LYS A 72 7.47 7.59 -5.91
CA LYS A 72 7.42 7.14 -4.52
C LYS A 72 6.16 7.64 -3.85
N GLU A 73 5.43 6.71 -3.25
CA GLU A 73 4.19 6.97 -2.55
C GLU A 73 4.27 6.40 -1.15
N GLU A 74 4.12 7.28 -0.16
CA GLU A 74 4.02 6.86 1.23
C GLU A 74 2.74 6.04 1.41
N SER A 75 2.88 4.92 2.11
CA SER A 75 1.85 3.90 2.25
C SER A 75 1.95 3.25 3.62
N PHE A 76 0.97 2.41 3.96
CA PHE A 76 0.91 1.69 5.21
C PHE A 76 0.59 0.22 5.01
N ILE A 77 1.37 -0.66 5.63
CA ILE A 77 1.01 -2.05 5.88
C ILE A 77 0.08 -2.11 7.10
N VAL A 78 -1.06 -2.77 6.95
CA VAL A 78 -2.04 -2.98 8.02
C VAL A 78 -2.66 -4.37 7.98
N LYS A 79 -2.99 -4.90 9.16
CA LYS A 79 -3.75 -6.14 9.33
C LYS A 79 -5.17 -5.81 9.80
N ILE A 80 -6.09 -5.65 8.85
CA ILE A 80 -7.52 -5.39 9.05
C ILE A 80 -8.35 -6.26 8.08
N SER A 81 -9.67 -6.30 8.23
CA SER A 81 -10.53 -7.10 7.34
C SER A 81 -10.55 -6.52 5.92
N LYS A 82 -10.78 -7.37 4.90
CA LYS A 82 -10.94 -6.93 3.51
C LYS A 82 -12.04 -5.88 3.36
N GLU A 83 -13.14 -6.03 4.11
CA GLU A 83 -14.26 -5.08 4.09
C GLU A 83 -13.84 -3.70 4.63
N GLN A 84 -13.14 -3.66 5.77
CA GLN A 84 -12.59 -2.43 6.34
C GLN A 84 -11.59 -1.79 5.37
N THR A 85 -10.68 -2.57 4.79
CA THR A 85 -9.73 -2.09 3.77
C THR A 85 -10.45 -1.45 2.59
N LEU A 86 -11.46 -2.11 2.02
CA LEU A 86 -12.18 -1.58 0.86
C LEU A 86 -12.98 -0.32 1.21
N LYS A 87 -13.58 -0.26 2.40
CA LYS A 87 -14.27 0.94 2.90
C LYS A 87 -13.30 2.14 2.99
N ILE A 88 -12.15 1.94 3.61
CA ILE A 88 -11.12 2.98 3.77
C ILE A 88 -10.55 3.37 2.40
N ALA A 89 -10.16 2.39 1.57
CA ALA A 89 -9.61 2.64 0.24
C ALA A 89 -10.57 3.48 -0.62
N LYS A 90 -11.88 3.16 -0.62
CA LYS A 90 -12.89 3.97 -1.33
C LYS A 90 -13.00 5.38 -0.76
N ARG A 91 -12.97 5.55 0.56
CA ARG A 91 -12.98 6.87 1.23
C ARG A 91 -11.79 7.74 0.81
N PHE A 92 -10.62 7.13 0.67
CA PHE A 92 -9.39 7.79 0.18
C PHE A 92 -9.23 7.73 -1.34
N ARG A 93 -10.31 7.40 -2.06
CA ARG A 93 -10.38 7.38 -3.53
C ARG A 93 -9.24 6.58 -4.18
N GLN A 94 -8.87 5.46 -3.55
CA GLN A 94 -7.90 4.53 -4.08
C GLN A 94 -8.56 3.63 -5.11
N ARG A 95 -7.91 3.50 -6.28
CA ARG A 95 -8.36 2.58 -7.32
C ARG A 95 -8.16 1.13 -6.91
N ALA A 96 -7.06 0.87 -6.21
CA ALA A 96 -6.69 -0.47 -5.79
C ALA A 96 -5.83 -0.41 -4.52
N VAL A 97 -5.72 -1.55 -3.86
CA VAL A 97 -4.80 -1.79 -2.74
C VAL A 97 -3.98 -3.03 -3.04
N PHE A 98 -2.85 -3.20 -2.38
CA PHE A 98 -2.15 -4.48 -2.42
C PHE A 98 -2.63 -5.37 -1.28
N PHE A 99 -2.79 -6.66 -1.55
CA PHE A 99 -3.07 -7.67 -0.55
C PHE A 99 -1.97 -8.73 -0.60
N ILE A 100 -1.48 -9.09 0.58
CA ILE A 100 -0.47 -10.13 0.75
C ILE A 100 -1.07 -11.22 1.62
N TYR A 101 -0.96 -12.47 1.18
CA TYR A 101 -1.26 -13.65 1.99
C TYR A 101 -0.20 -14.72 1.75
N ASP A 102 0.49 -15.12 2.81
CA ASP A 102 1.55 -16.14 2.78
C ASP A 102 2.57 -15.88 1.67
N ASN A 103 3.13 -14.66 1.68
CA ASN A 103 4.06 -14.13 0.68
C ASN A 103 3.49 -13.97 -0.75
N ASN A 104 2.23 -14.31 -1.02
CA ASN A 104 1.62 -14.07 -2.33
C ASN A 104 1.07 -12.64 -2.41
N LEU A 105 1.61 -11.83 -3.31
CA LEU A 105 1.16 -10.47 -3.58
C LEU A 105 0.12 -10.46 -4.68
N LYS A 106 -0.96 -9.70 -4.47
CA LYS A 106 -1.91 -9.35 -5.51
C LYS A 106 -2.40 -7.91 -5.37
N ILE A 107 -2.84 -7.34 -6.49
CA ILE A 107 -3.61 -6.10 -6.46
C ILE A 107 -5.09 -6.47 -6.29
N LEU A 108 -5.78 -5.78 -5.38
CA LEU A 108 -7.22 -5.83 -5.22
C LEU A 108 -7.80 -4.50 -5.71
N GLU A 109 -8.55 -4.53 -6.81
CA GLU A 109 -9.21 -3.36 -7.37
C GLU A 109 -10.46 -3.02 -6.55
N CYS A 110 -10.62 -1.75 -6.12
CA CYS A 110 -11.57 -1.41 -5.05
C CYS A 110 -13.04 -1.41 -5.50
N SER A 111 -13.32 -1.15 -6.78
CA SER A 111 -14.66 -1.08 -7.36
C SER A 111 -15.27 -2.45 -7.63
N THR A 112 -14.57 -3.25 -8.43
CA THR A 112 -14.94 -4.59 -8.91
C THR A 112 -14.53 -5.69 -7.95
N GLN A 113 -13.60 -5.42 -7.02
CA GLN A 113 -12.97 -6.43 -6.16
C GLN A 113 -12.19 -7.51 -6.92
N SER A 114 -11.85 -7.25 -8.18
CA SER A 114 -11.01 -8.12 -8.99
C SER A 114 -9.60 -8.23 -8.42
N ASN A 115 -9.00 -9.41 -8.52
CA ASN A 115 -7.67 -9.69 -8.01
C ASN A 115 -6.69 -9.93 -9.17
N PHE A 116 -5.51 -9.33 -9.07
CA PHE A 116 -4.45 -9.47 -10.06
C PHE A 116 -3.18 -9.95 -9.37
N PRO A 117 -2.85 -11.25 -9.45
CA PRO A 117 -1.63 -11.81 -8.87
C PRO A 117 -0.37 -11.16 -9.44
N LEU A 118 0.60 -10.87 -8.58
CA LEU A 118 1.87 -10.22 -8.95
C LEU A 118 3.12 -11.04 -8.60
N GLY A 119 2.93 -12.27 -8.11
CA GLY A 119 4.01 -13.14 -7.66
C GLY A 119 4.29 -12.99 -6.17
N LYS A 120 5.53 -13.25 -5.75
CA LYS A 120 5.90 -13.19 -4.34
C LYS A 120 6.14 -11.75 -3.89
N PHE A 121 5.69 -11.43 -2.68
CA PHE A 121 5.92 -10.14 -2.04
C PHE A 121 7.43 -9.95 -1.77
N SER A 122 8.12 -10.98 -1.30
CA SER A 122 9.57 -10.97 -1.08
C SER A 122 10.38 -10.50 -2.28
N ASP A 123 9.97 -10.88 -3.49
CA ASP A 123 10.69 -10.55 -4.74
C ASP A 123 10.56 -9.06 -5.11
N ARG A 124 9.66 -8.36 -4.42
CA ARG A 124 9.34 -6.94 -4.64
C ARG A 124 9.68 -6.07 -3.44
N VAL A 125 10.29 -6.63 -2.39
CA VAL A 125 10.75 -5.87 -1.24
C VAL A 125 12.20 -5.44 -1.46
N ILE A 126 12.44 -4.15 -1.31
CA ILE A 126 13.78 -3.56 -1.33
C ILE A 126 14.13 -3.21 0.11
N THR A 127 15.00 -4.02 0.71
CA THR A 127 15.60 -3.71 2.01
C THR A 127 16.74 -2.74 1.78
N LYS A 128 16.61 -1.50 2.26
CA LYS A 128 17.77 -0.63 2.43
C LYS A 128 18.34 -0.86 3.82
N PRO A 129 19.64 -1.14 3.99
CA PRO A 129 20.28 -1.00 5.28
C PRO A 129 20.04 0.43 5.76
N VAL A 130 19.57 0.57 7.00
CA VAL A 130 19.68 1.86 7.68
C VAL A 130 21.19 2.04 7.91
N ALA A 131 21.78 3.01 7.22
CA ALA A 131 23.16 3.43 7.48
C ALA A 131 23.25 4.07 8.87
#